data_AF-A0A0Q9J6E0-F1
#
_entry.id   AF-A0A0Q9J6E0-F1
#
_cell.length_a   1.000
_cell.length_b   1.000
_cell.length_c   1.000
_cell.angle_alpha   90.00
_cell.angle_beta   90.00
_cell.angle_gamma   90.00
#
_symmetry.space_group_name_H-M   'P 1'
#
loop_
_entity.id
_entity.type
_entity.pdbx_description
1 polymer ?
#
loop_
_entity_poly.entity_id
_entity_poly.type
_entity_poly.pdbx_seq_one_letter_code
_entity_poly.pdbx_strand_id
1 'polypeptide(L)'
;MTDQRDEYDDESVVDDGLAERLADVDEDLAEQRAAALRSGLSDYELDEDDLEVLEISEEGTEAIRYLPALPVIAIVGRPNVGKSALVNRILGRREAVVEDTPGVTRDRVAYKGDYLDRRFTLVDTGGWEPDAKGIDASVAAQAEVAIDLSDVVLFVVDAIVGATSTDEHVVRLLRKARKPVFLVANKVDDARQEPEAAVLWNLGLGEPYPVSALHGRGVADMLEEVFKVLPQVSAVAKDEFGGPRRVAILGRPNVGKSSLLNKAAGEERVVVNELAGTTRDPVDEQIELGGKVWRFVDTAGIRRRVHLQQGADFYASLRTQAALEKAEVAVVLLDVSQPISEQDVRIIDLVLESGRALVLAYNKWDLLDDDRRRYLEREIDQDLHHVAWAPRVNISAKTGRHLEKLVPALETALESWDTRIATGKFNAFLTELTQEHPHPVRGGKQPRILFGTQAASRPPTFVLFTTGFLDPGYRRFIQRRLREIYGFEGSPIVINMRVRERRQR
;
A
#
# COMPACT_ATOMS: atom_id res chain seq x y z
N MET A 1 38.78 -6.37 -11.46
CA MET A 1 37.61 -5.78 -12.13
C MET A 1 37.75 -4.30 -11.98
N THR A 2 37.99 -3.62 -13.10
CA THR A 2 38.31 -2.19 -13.16
C THR A 2 37.09 -1.37 -12.76
N ASP A 3 37.28 -0.58 -11.72
CA ASP A 3 36.40 0.49 -11.24
C ASP A 3 36.26 1.54 -12.36
N GLN A 4 35.18 1.44 -13.14
CA GLN A 4 34.80 2.47 -14.09
C GLN A 4 34.09 3.56 -13.29
N ARG A 5 34.81 4.64 -12.94
CA ARG A 5 34.17 5.89 -12.54
C ARG A 5 33.13 6.24 -13.60
N ASP A 6 31.87 6.41 -13.21
CA ASP A 6 30.81 6.80 -14.13
C ASP A 6 31.17 8.17 -14.74
N GLU A 7 31.13 8.29 -16.06
CA GLU A 7 31.38 9.56 -16.80
C GLU A 7 30.40 10.69 -16.41
N TYR A 8 29.40 10.37 -15.57
CA TYR A 8 28.36 11.26 -15.06
C TYR A 8 28.54 11.63 -13.58
N ASP A 9 29.53 11.06 -12.89
CA ASP A 9 29.86 11.35 -11.48
C ASP A 9 30.64 12.66 -11.30
N ASP A 10 30.85 13.43 -12.37
CA ASP A 10 31.47 14.74 -12.24
C ASP A 10 30.56 15.63 -11.37
N GLU A 11 31.07 16.02 -10.20
CA GLU A 11 30.50 17.00 -9.25
C GLU A 11 30.43 18.37 -9.94
N SER A 12 29.61 18.45 -10.97
CA SER A 12 29.27 19.69 -11.64
C SER A 12 28.23 20.39 -10.79
N VAL A 13 28.72 21.44 -10.12
CA VAL A 13 28.01 22.64 -9.69
C VAL A 13 26.62 22.70 -10.32
N VAL A 14 25.59 22.78 -9.49
CA VAL A 14 24.22 23.09 -9.88
C VAL A 14 24.27 24.14 -10.99
N ASP A 15 23.96 23.77 -12.23
CA ASP A 15 23.73 24.78 -13.27
C ASP A 15 22.44 25.49 -12.87
N ASP A 16 22.58 26.55 -12.06
CA ASP A 16 21.49 27.41 -11.58
C ASP A 16 20.62 27.90 -12.76
N GLY A 17 21.19 27.92 -13.98
CA GLY A 17 20.49 28.25 -15.21
C GLY A 17 19.39 27.25 -15.62
N LEU A 18 19.48 25.95 -15.32
CA LEU A 18 18.44 24.99 -15.73
C LEU A 18 17.17 25.15 -14.88
N ALA A 19 17.33 25.33 -13.57
CA ALA A 19 16.18 25.55 -12.68
C ALA A 19 15.48 26.88 -13.00
N GLU A 20 16.24 27.93 -13.32
CA GLU A 20 15.71 29.24 -13.75
C GLU A 20 14.98 29.13 -15.10
N ARG A 21 15.58 28.46 -16.09
CA ARG A 21 14.94 28.19 -17.40
C ARG A 21 13.61 27.47 -17.25
N LEU A 22 13.54 26.44 -16.40
CA LEU A 22 12.32 25.67 -16.16
C LEU A 22 11.26 26.45 -15.38
N ALA A 23 11.65 27.36 -14.49
CA ALA A 23 10.72 28.22 -13.76
C ALA A 23 10.04 29.24 -14.67
N ASP A 24 10.74 29.69 -15.72
CA ASP A 24 10.25 30.65 -16.72
C ASP A 24 9.46 29.99 -17.86
N VAL A 25 9.35 28.65 -17.89
CA VAL A 25 8.55 27.96 -18.91
C VAL A 25 7.06 28.24 -18.67
N ASP A 26 6.43 28.89 -19.66
CA ASP A 26 4.99 29.05 -19.76
C ASP A 26 4.30 27.66 -19.70
N GLU A 27 3.47 27.45 -18.66
CA GLU A 27 2.81 26.18 -18.39
C GLU A 27 1.88 25.74 -19.52
N ASP A 28 1.14 26.68 -20.12
CA ASP A 28 0.22 26.41 -21.22
C ASP A 28 0.99 25.95 -22.46
N LEU A 29 2.13 26.60 -22.73
CA LEU A 29 3.01 26.24 -23.84
C LEU A 29 3.69 24.88 -23.61
N ALA A 30 4.11 24.59 -22.38
CA ALA A 30 4.69 23.31 -22.02
C ALA A 30 3.70 22.16 -22.20
N GLU A 31 2.45 22.39 -21.80
CA GLU A 31 1.36 21.42 -21.95
C GLU A 31 1.03 21.18 -23.44
N GLN A 32 0.93 22.24 -24.25
CA GLN A 32 0.75 22.11 -25.69
C GLN A 32 1.90 21.33 -26.37
N ARG A 33 3.15 21.57 -25.96
CA ARG A 33 4.31 20.82 -26.46
C ARG A 33 4.26 19.35 -26.05
N ALA A 34 3.90 19.05 -24.81
CA ALA A 34 3.76 17.67 -24.34
C ALA A 34 2.63 16.94 -25.08
N ALA A 35 1.50 17.60 -25.34
CA ALA A 35 0.42 17.04 -26.15
C ALA A 35 0.88 16.72 -27.59
N ALA A 36 1.69 17.58 -28.20
CA ALA A 36 2.26 17.33 -29.52
C ALA A 36 3.25 16.14 -29.53
N LEU A 37 4.14 16.06 -28.52
CA LEU A 37 5.07 14.93 -28.38
C LEU A 37 4.33 13.61 -28.19
N ARG A 38 3.28 13.62 -27.36
CA ARG A 38 2.39 12.46 -27.14
C ARG A 38 1.69 12.05 -28.42
N SER A 39 1.11 12.99 -29.17
CA SER A 39 0.48 12.68 -30.46
C SER A 39 1.48 12.04 -31.43
N GLY A 40 2.76 12.43 -31.37
CA GLY A 40 3.83 11.81 -32.15
C GLY A 40 4.12 10.34 -31.80
N LEU A 41 3.67 9.85 -30.63
CA LEU A 41 3.78 8.43 -30.28
C LEU A 41 2.87 7.53 -31.12
N SER A 42 1.86 8.06 -31.82
CA SER A 42 1.02 7.26 -32.72
C SER A 42 1.79 6.66 -33.91
N ASP A 43 2.96 7.21 -34.21
CA ASP A 43 3.88 6.70 -35.24
C ASP A 43 4.67 5.46 -34.77
N TYR A 44 4.52 5.06 -33.50
CA TYR A 44 5.20 3.95 -32.85
C TYR A 44 4.21 2.85 -32.44
N GLU A 45 4.71 1.64 -32.26
CA GLU A 45 3.89 0.53 -31.75
C GLU A 45 3.69 0.70 -30.23
N LEU A 46 2.41 0.84 -29.83
CA LEU A 46 1.96 0.98 -28.44
C LEU A 46 1.10 -0.25 -28.09
N ASP A 47 1.34 -0.81 -26.91
CA ASP A 47 0.53 -1.89 -26.31
C ASP A 47 -0.60 -1.32 -25.42
N GLU A 48 -1.49 -2.16 -24.91
CA GLU A 48 -2.60 -1.72 -24.04
C GLU A 48 -2.08 -1.06 -22.75
N ASP A 49 -1.03 -1.61 -22.14
CA ASP A 49 -0.40 -1.06 -20.93
C ASP A 49 0.19 0.35 -21.18
N ASP A 50 0.58 0.69 -22.42
CA ASP A 50 1.01 2.03 -22.80
C ASP A 50 -0.11 3.03 -22.83
N LEU A 51 -1.24 2.62 -23.39
CA LEU A 51 -2.41 3.46 -23.49
C LEU A 51 -2.90 3.83 -22.09
N GLU A 52 -2.92 2.87 -21.16
CA GLU A 52 -3.25 3.13 -19.75
C GLU A 52 -2.30 4.14 -19.09
N VAL A 53 -0.98 3.98 -19.26
CA VAL A 53 0.01 4.91 -18.69
C VAL A 53 -0.14 6.31 -19.27
N LEU A 54 -0.45 6.40 -20.56
CA LEU A 54 -0.70 7.66 -21.22
C LEU A 54 -2.02 8.28 -20.72
N GLU A 55 -3.11 7.53 -20.59
CA GLU A 55 -4.39 8.03 -20.06
C GLU A 55 -4.27 8.59 -18.63
N ILE A 56 -3.48 7.96 -17.75
CA ILE A 56 -3.21 8.45 -16.38
C ILE A 56 -2.61 9.87 -16.37
N SER A 57 -1.92 10.26 -17.45
CA SER A 57 -1.26 11.55 -17.57
C SER A 57 -2.11 12.69 -18.14
N GLU A 58 -3.35 12.41 -18.58
CA GLU A 58 -4.32 13.44 -19.01
C GLU A 58 -5.03 14.11 -17.83
N GLU A 59 -4.99 13.49 -16.65
CA GLU A 59 -5.51 14.10 -15.43
C GLU A 59 -4.47 15.06 -14.86
N GLY A 60 -4.68 16.35 -15.13
CA GLY A 60 -3.81 17.45 -14.71
C GLY A 60 -3.45 17.49 -13.21
N THR A 61 -2.58 18.45 -12.88
CA THR A 61 -1.88 18.61 -11.59
C THR A 61 -2.75 18.76 -10.34
N GLU A 62 -4.08 18.83 -10.48
CA GLU A 62 -5.00 19.06 -9.35
C GLU A 62 -5.73 17.82 -8.82
N ALA A 63 -5.62 16.65 -9.43
CA ALA A 63 -6.31 15.47 -8.91
C ALA A 63 -5.38 14.61 -8.05
N ILE A 64 -5.32 14.91 -6.75
CA ILE A 64 -5.22 13.83 -5.76
C ILE A 64 -6.47 12.96 -6.01
N ARG A 65 -6.30 11.82 -6.68
CA ARG A 65 -7.39 10.85 -6.83
C ARG A 65 -7.66 10.24 -5.46
N TYR A 66 -8.68 10.78 -4.80
CA TYR A 66 -9.39 10.09 -3.73
C TYR A 66 -9.98 8.82 -4.34
N LEU A 67 -9.49 7.65 -3.91
CA LEU A 67 -10.18 6.41 -4.23
C LEU A 67 -11.46 6.39 -3.39
N PRO A 68 -12.65 6.33 -4.01
CA PRO A 68 -13.89 6.25 -3.25
C PRO A 68 -13.86 5.00 -2.38
N ALA A 69 -14.36 5.11 -1.15
CA ALA A 69 -14.52 3.99 -0.25
C ALA A 69 -15.31 2.87 -0.96
N LEU A 70 -14.63 1.78 -1.31
CA LEU A 70 -15.27 0.68 -2.02
C LEU A 70 -16.40 0.12 -1.16
N PRO A 71 -17.59 -0.12 -1.73
CA PRO A 71 -18.70 -0.68 -0.98
C PRO A 71 -18.32 -2.05 -0.40
N VAL A 72 -18.74 -2.31 0.83
CA VAL A 72 -18.36 -3.49 1.59
C VAL A 72 -19.53 -4.46 1.68
N ILE A 73 -19.32 -5.68 1.22
CA ILE A 73 -20.26 -6.80 1.31
C ILE A 73 -19.74 -7.77 2.38
N ALA A 74 -20.50 -8.00 3.44
CA ALA A 74 -20.15 -9.01 4.45
C ALA A 74 -20.86 -10.34 4.17
N ILE A 75 -20.12 -11.45 4.27
CA ILE A 75 -20.69 -12.80 4.22
C ILE A 75 -20.76 -13.37 5.63
N VAL A 76 -21.97 -13.50 6.15
CA VAL A 76 -22.27 -13.94 7.52
C VAL A 76 -23.04 -15.25 7.47
N GLY A 77 -22.77 -16.16 8.40
CA GLY A 77 -23.49 -17.42 8.50
C GLY A 77 -22.81 -18.37 9.47
N ARG A 78 -23.50 -19.45 9.86
CA ARG A 78 -22.90 -20.46 10.74
C ARG A 78 -21.73 -21.21 10.04
N PRO A 79 -20.90 -21.97 10.77
CA PRO A 79 -19.85 -22.79 10.17
C PRO A 79 -20.43 -23.81 9.17
N ASN A 80 -19.65 -24.20 8.16
CA ASN A 80 -19.97 -25.26 7.18
C ASN A 80 -21.19 -25.04 6.25
N VAL A 81 -21.76 -23.83 6.23
CA VAL A 81 -22.79 -23.44 5.23
C VAL A 81 -22.24 -23.14 3.85
N GLY A 82 -20.91 -23.14 3.68
CA GLY A 82 -20.24 -22.89 2.39
C GLY A 82 -19.89 -21.42 2.11
N LYS A 83 -19.69 -20.59 3.14
CA LYS A 83 -19.27 -19.18 3.01
C LYS A 83 -18.00 -19.01 2.15
N SER A 84 -16.92 -19.71 2.48
CA SER A 84 -15.65 -19.57 1.75
C SER A 84 -15.72 -20.11 0.33
N ALA A 85 -16.58 -21.09 0.05
CA ALA A 85 -16.88 -21.52 -1.32
C ALA A 85 -17.59 -20.41 -2.10
N LEU A 86 -18.52 -19.68 -1.46
CA LEU A 86 -19.22 -18.55 -2.06
C LEU A 86 -18.28 -17.37 -2.30
N VAL A 87 -17.38 -17.06 -1.36
CA VAL A 87 -16.31 -16.05 -1.50
C VAL A 87 -15.48 -16.32 -2.75
N ASN A 88 -14.93 -17.52 -2.89
CA ASN A 88 -14.12 -17.90 -4.05
C ASN A 88 -14.89 -17.80 -5.37
N ARG A 89 -16.18 -18.14 -5.33
CA ARG A 89 -17.04 -18.06 -6.51
C ARG A 89 -17.26 -16.63 -6.95
N ILE A 90 -17.51 -15.73 -6.00
CA ILE A 90 -17.72 -14.30 -6.25
C ILE A 90 -16.44 -13.63 -6.77
N LEU A 91 -15.27 -14.00 -6.24
CA LEU A 91 -13.99 -13.39 -6.63
C LEU A 91 -13.44 -13.87 -7.98
N GLY A 92 -14.01 -14.92 -8.59
CA GLY A 92 -13.57 -15.46 -9.88
C GLY A 92 -12.18 -16.13 -9.87
N ARG A 93 -11.50 -16.19 -8.71
CA ARG A 93 -10.15 -16.77 -8.51
C ARG A 93 -10.06 -17.50 -7.16
N ARG A 94 -9.24 -18.56 -7.07
CA ARG A 94 -9.05 -19.37 -5.84
C ARG A 94 -8.10 -18.68 -4.84
N GLU A 95 -8.50 -17.55 -4.26
CA GLU A 95 -7.71 -16.85 -3.21
C GLU A 95 -8.08 -17.29 -1.79
N ALA A 96 -9.30 -17.75 -1.52
CA ALA A 96 -9.63 -18.36 -0.23
C ALA A 96 -9.31 -19.85 -0.28
N VAL A 97 -8.31 -20.28 0.48
CA VAL A 97 -7.91 -21.70 0.56
C VAL A 97 -9.11 -22.54 1.01
N VAL A 98 -9.64 -23.38 0.13
CA VAL A 98 -10.60 -24.44 0.47
C VAL A 98 -9.79 -25.65 0.89
N GLU A 99 -9.45 -25.73 2.17
CA GLU A 99 -8.96 -26.97 2.78
C GLU A 99 -9.92 -27.38 3.89
N ASP A 100 -10.49 -28.57 3.74
CA ASP A 100 -11.36 -29.25 4.71
C ASP A 100 -10.55 -29.85 5.90
N THR A 101 -9.52 -29.14 6.37
CA THR A 101 -8.66 -29.60 7.47
C THR A 101 -8.96 -28.80 8.75
N PRO A 102 -9.53 -29.43 9.78
CA PRO A 102 -9.76 -28.80 11.09
C PRO A 102 -8.44 -28.32 11.72
N GLY A 103 -8.37 -27.06 12.17
CA GLY A 103 -7.25 -26.58 13.00
C GLY A 103 -6.54 -25.27 12.60
N VAL A 104 -7.06 -24.46 11.67
CA VAL A 104 -6.45 -23.17 11.31
C VAL A 104 -7.37 -22.01 11.68
N THR A 105 -7.06 -21.28 12.75
CA THR A 105 -7.72 -20.01 13.08
C THR A 105 -7.41 -19.00 11.98
N ARG A 106 -8.39 -18.71 11.12
CA ARG A 106 -8.28 -17.65 10.11
C ARG A 106 -8.98 -16.39 10.61
N ASP A 107 -8.18 -15.35 10.82
CA ASP A 107 -8.65 -13.99 11.02
C ASP A 107 -9.44 -13.49 9.80
N ARG A 108 -10.26 -12.45 10.02
CA ARG A 108 -11.14 -11.84 9.01
C ARG A 108 -10.35 -11.48 7.76
N VAL A 109 -10.71 -12.05 6.62
CA VAL A 109 -10.06 -11.75 5.35
C VAL A 109 -10.97 -10.86 4.51
N ALA A 110 -10.46 -9.67 4.18
CA ALA A 110 -11.08 -8.77 3.22
C ALA A 110 -10.48 -9.04 1.84
N TYR A 111 -11.33 -9.28 0.87
CA TYR A 111 -10.95 -9.53 -0.52
C TYR A 111 -11.46 -8.40 -1.41
N LYS A 112 -10.65 -7.95 -2.36
CA LYS A 112 -11.10 -7.00 -3.39
C LYS A 112 -11.70 -7.79 -4.55
N GLY A 113 -12.94 -7.46 -4.91
CA GLY A 113 -13.66 -8.05 -6.03
C GLY A 113 -14.01 -7.01 -7.09
N ASP A 114 -14.26 -7.50 -8.30
CA ASP A 114 -14.81 -6.72 -9.41
C ASP A 114 -16.01 -7.46 -9.99
N TYR A 115 -17.10 -6.74 -10.26
CA TYR A 115 -18.28 -7.28 -10.92
C TYR A 115 -18.92 -6.20 -11.79
N LEU A 116 -19.03 -6.45 -13.10
CA LEU A 116 -19.55 -5.50 -14.10
C LEU A 116 -18.86 -4.11 -14.02
N ASP A 117 -17.52 -4.12 -13.97
CA ASP A 117 -16.66 -2.92 -13.85
C ASP A 117 -16.89 -2.09 -12.56
N ARG A 118 -17.58 -2.67 -11.57
CA ARG A 118 -17.77 -2.10 -10.24
C ARG A 118 -16.93 -2.86 -9.22
N ARG A 119 -15.94 -2.17 -8.65
CA ARG A 119 -15.08 -2.68 -7.58
C ARG A 119 -15.79 -2.65 -6.23
N PHE A 120 -15.56 -3.67 -5.40
CA PHE A 120 -16.13 -3.80 -4.06
C PHE A 120 -15.18 -4.58 -3.13
N THR A 121 -15.43 -4.49 -1.83
CA THR A 121 -14.72 -5.28 -0.81
C THR A 121 -15.64 -6.36 -0.27
N LEU A 122 -15.16 -7.61 -0.25
CA LEU A 122 -15.86 -8.76 0.31
C LEU A 122 -15.21 -9.16 1.63
N VAL A 123 -15.98 -9.20 2.72
CA VAL A 123 -15.50 -9.57 4.05
C VAL A 123 -16.06 -10.93 4.44
N ASP A 124 -15.19 -11.94 4.58
CA ASP A 124 -15.58 -13.25 5.13
C ASP A 124 -15.45 -13.23 6.65
N THR A 125 -16.53 -13.53 7.37
CA THR A 125 -16.50 -13.64 8.83
C THR A 125 -15.88 -14.95 9.33
N GLY A 126 -15.45 -15.84 8.44
CA GLY A 126 -14.84 -17.13 8.76
C GLY A 126 -15.85 -18.18 9.23
N GLY A 127 -15.54 -19.46 9.01
CA GLY A 127 -16.20 -20.60 9.68
C GLY A 127 -15.47 -20.93 10.98
N TRP A 128 -16.19 -21.22 12.06
CA TRP A 128 -15.58 -21.54 13.37
C TRP A 128 -15.87 -22.98 13.82
N GLU A 129 -14.86 -23.64 14.40
CA GLU A 129 -15.00 -24.87 15.18
C GLU A 129 -15.11 -24.58 16.70
N PRO A 130 -15.64 -25.53 17.49
CA PRO A 130 -16.22 -25.28 18.81
C PRO A 130 -15.24 -25.46 19.97
N ASP A 131 -15.30 -24.56 20.95
CA ASP A 131 -15.07 -24.94 22.36
C ASP A 131 -16.43 -24.97 23.07
N ALA A 132 -16.70 -26.09 23.73
CA ALA A 132 -18.02 -26.61 24.09
C ALA A 132 -18.79 -25.83 25.19
N LYS A 133 -18.60 -24.51 25.36
CA LYS A 133 -19.31 -23.72 26.39
C LYS A 133 -19.80 -22.32 25.98
N GLY A 134 -19.80 -21.93 24.70
CA GLY A 134 -20.25 -20.57 24.34
C GLY A 134 -20.44 -20.24 22.85
N ILE A 135 -20.88 -21.22 22.04
CA ILE A 135 -20.93 -21.12 20.56
C ILE A 135 -21.81 -19.96 20.08
N ASP A 136 -23.00 -19.77 20.65
CA ASP A 136 -23.96 -18.78 20.15
C ASP A 136 -23.50 -17.33 20.37
N ALA A 137 -22.79 -17.05 21.47
CA ALA A 137 -22.34 -15.70 21.80
C ALA A 137 -21.14 -15.25 20.94
N SER A 138 -20.22 -16.16 20.61
CA SER A 138 -19.07 -15.86 19.74
C SER A 138 -19.51 -15.63 18.29
N VAL A 139 -20.46 -16.43 17.80
CA VAL A 139 -21.04 -16.26 16.44
C VAL A 139 -21.81 -14.94 16.35
N ALA A 140 -22.60 -14.61 17.37
CA ALA A 140 -23.33 -13.34 17.48
C ALA A 140 -22.40 -12.13 17.44
N ALA A 141 -21.35 -12.12 18.26
CA ALA A 141 -20.40 -10.99 18.32
C ALA A 141 -19.63 -10.78 17.00
N GLN A 142 -19.31 -11.87 16.27
CA GLN A 142 -18.64 -11.75 14.98
C GLN A 142 -19.58 -11.29 13.86
N ALA A 143 -20.83 -11.77 13.88
CA ALA A 143 -21.87 -11.28 12.99
C ALA A 143 -22.12 -9.79 13.22
N GLU A 144 -22.24 -9.34 14.48
CA GLU A 144 -22.48 -7.93 14.84
C GLU A 144 -21.42 -7.01 14.23
N VAL A 145 -20.14 -7.32 14.40
CA VAL A 145 -19.06 -6.48 13.85
C VAL A 145 -19.01 -6.51 12.31
N ALA A 146 -19.29 -7.66 11.68
CA ALA A 146 -19.33 -7.74 10.23
C ALA A 146 -20.51 -6.98 9.63
N ILE A 147 -21.65 -7.03 10.33
CA ILE A 147 -22.82 -6.23 10.00
C ILE A 147 -22.48 -4.75 10.14
N ASP A 148 -21.82 -4.32 11.22
CA ASP A 148 -21.46 -2.91 11.43
C ASP A 148 -20.52 -2.34 10.35
N LEU A 149 -19.60 -3.16 9.84
CA LEU A 149 -18.58 -2.77 8.86
C LEU A 149 -18.99 -2.93 7.39
N SER A 150 -20.20 -3.43 7.11
CA SER A 150 -20.68 -3.65 5.73
C SER A 150 -21.80 -2.70 5.31
N ASP A 151 -21.89 -2.40 4.01
CA ASP A 151 -23.04 -1.72 3.42
C ASP A 151 -24.19 -2.70 3.19
N VAL A 152 -23.84 -3.94 2.81
CA VAL A 152 -24.78 -5.02 2.50
C VAL A 152 -24.29 -6.32 3.16
N VAL A 153 -25.23 -7.10 3.70
CA VAL A 153 -24.94 -8.39 4.33
C VAL A 153 -25.54 -9.53 3.52
N LEU A 154 -24.71 -10.50 3.16
CA LEU A 154 -25.14 -11.80 2.64
C LEU A 154 -25.21 -12.78 3.82
N PHE A 155 -26.43 -13.14 4.22
CA PHE A 155 -26.66 -14.11 5.29
C PHE A 155 -26.83 -15.51 4.69
N VAL A 156 -25.79 -16.32 4.79
CA VAL A 156 -25.70 -17.65 4.18
C VAL A 156 -26.20 -18.73 5.13
N VAL A 157 -27.20 -19.48 4.66
CA VAL A 157 -27.79 -20.63 5.35
C VAL A 157 -27.69 -21.85 4.43
N ASP A 158 -27.50 -23.03 5.01
CA ASP A 158 -27.53 -24.30 4.28
C ASP A 158 -29.00 -24.70 4.04
N ALA A 159 -29.42 -24.76 2.77
CA ALA A 159 -30.80 -25.07 2.40
C ALA A 159 -31.20 -26.50 2.79
N ILE A 160 -30.26 -27.45 2.85
CA ILE A 160 -30.52 -28.86 3.16
C ILE A 160 -30.74 -29.05 4.67
N VAL A 161 -29.98 -28.30 5.48
CA VAL A 161 -30.07 -28.38 6.95
C VAL A 161 -31.23 -27.53 7.48
N GLY A 162 -31.53 -26.41 6.81
CA GLY A 162 -32.55 -25.46 7.23
C GLY A 162 -32.09 -24.55 8.37
N ALA A 163 -33.02 -23.72 8.86
CA ALA A 163 -32.76 -22.74 9.91
C ALA A 163 -32.49 -23.38 11.27
N THR A 164 -31.42 -22.96 11.93
CA THR A 164 -31.06 -23.41 13.29
C THR A 164 -31.22 -22.30 14.33
N SER A 165 -31.18 -22.64 15.62
CA SER A 165 -31.26 -21.67 16.73
C SER A 165 -30.15 -20.60 16.70
N THR A 166 -28.96 -20.95 16.18
CA THR A 166 -27.87 -19.99 15.98
C THR A 166 -28.21 -19.00 14.85
N ASP A 167 -28.87 -19.46 13.79
CA ASP A 167 -29.30 -18.61 12.67
C ASP A 167 -30.36 -17.62 13.14
N GLU A 168 -31.33 -18.07 13.94
CA GLU A 168 -32.33 -17.20 14.56
C GLU A 168 -31.71 -16.11 15.45
N HIS A 169 -30.60 -16.42 16.13
CA HIS A 169 -29.89 -15.42 16.92
C HIS A 169 -29.24 -14.34 16.05
N VAL A 170 -28.61 -14.74 14.94
CA VAL A 170 -28.02 -13.81 13.97
C VAL A 170 -29.09 -12.97 13.28
N VAL A 171 -30.26 -13.56 12.97
CA VAL A 171 -31.42 -12.85 12.40
C VAL A 171 -31.87 -11.71 13.31
N ARG A 172 -31.87 -11.89 14.64
CA ARG A 172 -32.20 -10.81 15.58
C ARG A 172 -31.22 -9.63 15.49
N LEU A 173 -29.92 -9.91 15.29
CA LEU A 173 -28.89 -8.89 15.11
C LEU A 173 -29.05 -8.16 13.77
N LEU A 174 -29.26 -8.93 12.70
CA LEU A 174 -29.49 -8.41 11.35
C LEU A 174 -30.68 -7.44 11.29
N ARG A 175 -31.79 -7.80 11.94
CA ARG A 175 -32.97 -6.92 12.05
C ARG A 175 -32.70 -5.63 12.82
N LYS A 176 -31.83 -5.67 13.83
CA LYS A 176 -31.47 -4.50 14.65
C LYS A 176 -30.57 -3.52 13.88
N ALA A 177 -29.74 -4.02 12.97
CA ALA A 177 -28.75 -3.23 12.25
C ALA A 177 -29.31 -2.31 11.15
N ARG A 178 -30.55 -2.54 10.68
CA ARG A 178 -31.22 -1.74 9.63
C ARG A 178 -30.42 -1.59 8.32
N LYS A 179 -29.65 -2.62 7.95
CA LYS A 179 -28.91 -2.67 6.67
C LYS A 179 -29.63 -3.58 5.68
N PRO A 180 -29.42 -3.44 4.37
CA PRO A 180 -29.88 -4.42 3.38
C PRO A 180 -29.27 -5.80 3.67
N VAL A 181 -30.13 -6.80 3.84
CA VAL A 181 -29.73 -8.19 4.11
C VAL A 181 -30.30 -9.08 3.02
N PHE A 182 -29.45 -9.88 2.40
CA PHE A 182 -29.82 -10.90 1.42
C PHE A 182 -29.71 -12.28 2.07
N LEU A 183 -30.82 -13.01 2.11
CA LEU A 183 -30.84 -14.38 2.61
C LEU A 183 -30.39 -15.32 1.50
N VAL A 184 -29.24 -15.96 1.68
CA VAL A 184 -28.59 -16.81 0.69
C VAL A 184 -28.75 -18.28 1.11
N ALA A 185 -29.58 -19.02 0.38
CA ALA A 185 -29.84 -20.44 0.60
C ALA A 185 -28.83 -21.25 -0.21
N ASN A 186 -27.70 -21.62 0.40
CA ASN A 186 -26.61 -22.31 -0.26
C ASN A 186 -26.82 -23.85 -0.31
N LYS A 187 -26.08 -24.53 -1.20
CA LYS A 187 -26.16 -25.98 -1.49
C LYS A 187 -27.42 -26.41 -2.24
N VAL A 188 -28.02 -25.50 -3.01
CA VAL A 188 -29.09 -25.82 -3.96
C VAL A 188 -28.45 -26.19 -5.31
N ASP A 189 -28.02 -27.45 -5.42
CA ASP A 189 -27.24 -27.93 -6.56
C ASP A 189 -28.11 -28.24 -7.79
N ASP A 190 -29.37 -28.64 -7.58
CA ASP A 190 -30.33 -28.97 -8.64
C ASP A 190 -31.72 -28.34 -8.42
N ALA A 191 -32.52 -28.24 -9.50
CA ALA A 191 -33.86 -27.61 -9.48
C ALA A 191 -34.82 -28.29 -8.49
N ARG A 192 -34.62 -29.58 -8.23
CA ARG A 192 -35.41 -30.35 -7.26
C ARG A 192 -35.23 -29.90 -5.80
N GLN A 193 -34.15 -29.18 -5.51
CA GLN A 193 -33.81 -28.69 -4.17
C GLN A 193 -34.26 -27.25 -3.92
N GLU A 194 -34.75 -26.54 -4.95
CA GLU A 194 -35.30 -25.18 -4.81
C GLU A 194 -36.43 -25.08 -3.76
N PRO A 195 -37.33 -26.08 -3.60
CA PRO A 195 -38.33 -26.04 -2.53
C PRO A 195 -37.74 -26.00 -1.11
N GLU A 196 -36.52 -26.51 -0.89
CA GLU A 196 -35.87 -26.51 0.43
C GLU A 196 -35.47 -25.08 0.85
N ALA A 197 -35.13 -24.22 -0.12
CA ALA A 197 -34.91 -22.81 0.14
C ALA A 197 -36.19 -22.12 0.64
N ALA A 198 -37.37 -22.61 0.25
CA ALA A 198 -38.64 -21.99 0.62
C ALA A 198 -38.95 -22.06 2.13
N VAL A 199 -38.38 -23.04 2.83
CA VAL A 199 -38.54 -23.15 4.29
C VAL A 199 -37.90 -21.96 5.02
N LEU A 200 -36.91 -21.31 4.40
CA LEU A 200 -36.16 -20.20 5.00
C LEU A 200 -36.93 -18.86 5.00
N TRP A 201 -38.06 -18.74 4.28
CA TRP A 201 -38.96 -17.59 4.41
C TRP A 201 -39.40 -17.34 5.86
N ASN A 202 -39.46 -18.40 6.68
CA ASN A 202 -39.82 -18.33 8.09
C ASN A 202 -38.83 -17.48 8.93
N LEU A 203 -37.60 -17.28 8.45
CA LEU A 203 -36.63 -16.39 9.09
C LEU A 203 -37.01 -14.91 8.98
N GLY A 204 -37.96 -14.56 8.10
CA GLY A 204 -38.50 -13.21 7.96
C GLY A 204 -37.45 -12.18 7.59
N LEU A 205 -36.52 -12.54 6.70
CA LEU A 205 -35.50 -11.65 6.13
C LEU A 205 -35.76 -11.31 4.65
N GLY A 206 -36.90 -11.72 4.10
CA GLY A 206 -37.24 -11.55 2.68
C GLY A 206 -37.18 -12.86 1.90
N GLU A 207 -37.14 -12.76 0.57
CA GLU A 207 -37.01 -13.89 -0.34
C GLU A 207 -35.61 -14.55 -0.22
N PRO A 208 -35.53 -15.88 0.03
CA PRO A 208 -34.28 -16.60 0.02
C PRO A 208 -33.78 -16.83 -1.42
N TYR A 209 -32.54 -16.46 -1.68
CA TYR A 209 -31.87 -16.68 -2.97
C TYR A 209 -31.22 -18.06 -3.00
N PRO A 210 -31.72 -19.01 -3.83
CA PRO A 210 -31.13 -20.33 -3.95
C PRO A 210 -29.82 -20.26 -4.72
N VAL A 211 -28.72 -20.69 -4.10
CA VAL A 211 -27.40 -20.70 -4.72
C VAL A 211 -26.69 -22.04 -4.53
N SER A 212 -25.81 -22.37 -5.47
CA SER A 212 -24.77 -23.38 -5.27
C SER A 212 -23.41 -22.70 -5.42
N ALA A 213 -22.75 -22.44 -4.30
CA ALA A 213 -21.38 -21.92 -4.31
C ALA A 213 -20.41 -22.85 -5.05
N LEU A 214 -20.63 -24.17 -4.93
CA LEU A 214 -19.80 -25.19 -5.56
C LEU A 214 -19.97 -25.21 -7.09
N HIS A 215 -21.21 -25.16 -7.59
CA HIS A 215 -21.51 -25.28 -9.01
C HIS A 215 -21.72 -23.92 -9.72
N GLY A 216 -21.76 -22.81 -8.97
CA GLY A 216 -21.93 -21.46 -9.48
C GLY A 216 -23.38 -21.08 -9.83
N ARG A 217 -24.36 -21.95 -9.56
CA ARG A 217 -25.79 -21.71 -9.85
C ARG A 217 -26.34 -20.59 -8.96
N GLY A 218 -27.11 -19.66 -9.54
CA GLY A 218 -27.83 -18.60 -8.84
C GLY A 218 -26.96 -17.49 -8.24
N VAL A 219 -25.63 -17.59 -8.31
CA VAL A 219 -24.71 -16.59 -7.72
C VAL A 219 -24.73 -15.28 -8.52
N ALA A 220 -24.80 -15.35 -9.85
CA ALA A 220 -24.91 -14.16 -10.70
C ALA A 220 -26.23 -13.42 -10.44
N ASP A 221 -27.36 -14.13 -10.46
CA ASP A 221 -28.69 -13.57 -10.21
C ASP A 221 -28.77 -12.89 -8.83
N MET A 222 -28.20 -13.53 -7.79
CA MET A 222 -28.09 -12.94 -6.46
C MET A 222 -27.22 -11.67 -6.47
N LEU A 223 -26.06 -11.69 -7.15
CA LEU A 223 -25.17 -10.52 -7.23
C LEU A 223 -25.84 -9.36 -7.98
N GLU A 224 -26.61 -9.62 -9.05
CA GLU A 224 -27.36 -8.57 -9.74
C GLU A 224 -28.31 -7.83 -8.79
N GLU A 225 -29.07 -8.55 -7.96
CA GLU A 225 -29.95 -7.92 -6.96
C GLU A 225 -29.17 -7.18 -5.86
N VAL A 226 -28.03 -7.72 -5.42
CA VAL A 226 -27.15 -7.06 -4.45
C VAL A 226 -26.64 -5.74 -5.00
N PHE A 227 -26.19 -5.70 -6.26
CA PHE A 227 -25.62 -4.51 -6.88
C PHE A 227 -26.64 -3.42 -7.21
N LYS A 228 -27.95 -3.75 -7.27
CA LYS A 228 -29.03 -2.75 -7.38
C LYS A 228 -29.16 -1.89 -6.12
N VAL A 229 -28.86 -2.46 -4.94
CA VAL A 229 -28.95 -1.75 -3.66
C VAL A 229 -27.60 -1.37 -3.07
N LEU A 230 -26.50 -1.97 -3.56
CA LEU A 230 -25.14 -1.65 -3.14
C LEU A 230 -24.79 -0.20 -3.56
N PRO A 231 -24.42 0.66 -2.60
CA PRO A 231 -24.10 2.05 -2.92
C PRO A 231 -22.83 2.11 -3.80
N GLN A 232 -22.70 3.17 -4.60
CA GLN A 232 -21.50 3.39 -5.43
C GLN A 232 -20.28 3.81 -4.59
N VAL A 233 -20.54 4.48 -3.47
CA VAL A 233 -19.56 4.84 -2.44
C VAL A 233 -20.09 4.31 -1.13
N SER A 234 -19.28 3.57 -0.38
CA SER A 234 -19.69 2.98 0.89
C SER A 234 -20.22 4.06 1.86
N ALA A 235 -21.34 3.78 2.53
CA ALA A 235 -21.85 4.61 3.62
C ALA A 235 -21.19 4.27 4.97
N VAL A 236 -20.41 3.18 5.03
CA VAL A 236 -19.78 2.67 6.27
C VAL A 236 -18.26 2.55 6.19
N ALA A 237 -17.70 2.28 5.01
CA ALA A 237 -16.28 2.40 4.78
C ALA A 237 -15.94 3.89 4.65
N LYS A 238 -14.96 4.33 5.42
CA LYS A 238 -14.44 5.69 5.30
C LYS A 238 -13.67 5.81 4.00
N ASP A 239 -13.74 6.97 3.36
CA ASP A 239 -12.80 7.36 2.31
C ASP A 239 -11.40 6.99 2.76
N GLU A 240 -10.65 6.22 1.96
CA GLU A 240 -9.28 5.85 2.34
C GLU A 240 -8.31 6.99 2.00
N PHE A 241 -8.62 8.18 2.50
CA PHE A 241 -7.77 9.37 2.63
C PHE A 241 -8.25 10.19 3.84
N GLY A 242 -7.80 9.78 5.02
CA GLY A 242 -8.11 10.45 6.28
C GLY A 242 -7.66 9.63 7.48
N GLY A 243 -6.59 10.08 8.15
CA GLY A 243 -6.05 9.46 9.35
C GLY A 243 -4.57 9.78 9.55
N PRO A 244 -4.01 9.44 10.73
CA PRO A 244 -2.57 9.52 10.98
C PRO A 244 -1.73 8.82 9.90
N ARG A 245 -0.70 9.48 9.35
CA ARG A 245 0.22 8.88 8.36
C ARG A 245 0.90 7.63 8.95
N ARG A 246 1.13 6.63 8.11
CA ARG A 246 1.57 5.29 8.54
C ARG A 246 3.09 5.16 8.51
N VAL A 247 3.68 4.86 9.65
CA VAL A 247 5.13 4.82 9.87
C VAL A 247 5.57 3.42 10.28
N ALA A 248 6.50 2.80 9.55
CA ALA A 248 7.19 1.61 10.00
C ALA A 248 8.50 1.98 10.70
N ILE A 249 8.80 1.37 11.85
CA ILE A 249 10.10 1.50 12.53
C ILE A 249 10.92 0.24 12.28
N LEU A 250 11.99 0.39 11.50
CA LEU A 250 12.86 -0.70 11.07
C LEU A 250 14.28 -0.57 11.64
N GLY A 251 15.09 -1.60 11.44
CA GLY A 251 16.47 -1.65 11.89
C GLY A 251 16.82 -2.98 12.57
N ARG A 252 18.10 -3.20 12.83
CA ARG A 252 18.60 -4.44 13.44
C ARG A 252 18.10 -4.69 14.87
N PRO A 253 18.23 -5.92 15.41
CA PRO A 253 18.02 -6.15 16.83
C PRO A 253 18.84 -5.18 17.71
N ASN A 254 18.28 -4.74 18.84
CA ASN A 254 18.94 -3.90 19.85
C ASN A 254 19.39 -2.48 19.44
N VAL A 255 19.04 -2.01 18.23
CA VAL A 255 19.31 -0.62 17.78
C VAL A 255 18.47 0.42 18.53
N GLY A 256 17.44 0.02 19.27
CA GLY A 256 16.61 0.89 20.11
C GLY A 256 15.19 1.18 19.60
N LYS A 257 14.65 0.36 18.68
CA LYS A 257 13.25 0.47 18.20
C LYS A 257 12.21 0.51 19.33
N SER A 258 12.31 -0.41 20.29
CA SER A 258 11.37 -0.48 21.41
C SER A 258 11.53 0.70 22.36
N SER A 259 12.77 1.17 22.56
CA SER A 259 13.03 2.38 23.33
C SER A 259 12.41 3.61 22.66
N LEU A 260 12.49 3.70 21.34
CA LEU A 260 11.92 4.81 20.57
C LEU A 260 10.39 4.83 20.72
N LEU A 261 9.73 3.69 20.49
CA LEU A 261 8.27 3.59 20.66
C LEU A 261 7.83 3.91 22.09
N ASN A 262 8.48 3.32 23.10
CA ASN A 262 8.12 3.57 24.49
C ASN A 262 8.30 5.04 24.89
N LYS A 263 9.34 5.69 24.36
CA LYS A 263 9.63 7.09 24.66
C LYS A 263 8.66 8.02 23.94
N ALA A 264 8.40 7.78 22.66
CA ALA A 264 7.41 8.52 21.87
C ALA A 264 6.00 8.38 22.48
N ALA A 265 5.62 7.18 22.93
CA ALA A 265 4.35 6.94 23.62
C ALA A 265 4.29 7.53 25.05
N GLY A 266 5.43 7.88 25.66
CA GLY A 266 5.52 8.35 27.03
C GLY A 266 5.65 9.86 27.20
N GLU A 267 6.16 10.57 26.20
CA GLU A 267 6.35 12.04 26.24
C GLU A 267 5.19 12.83 25.63
N GLU A 268 4.41 12.21 24.73
CA GLU A 268 3.25 12.81 24.09
C GLU A 268 2.08 11.83 24.22
N ARG A 269 0.92 12.37 24.59
CA ARG A 269 -0.24 11.56 25.01
C ARG A 269 -0.54 10.53 23.94
N VAL A 270 -0.48 9.25 24.27
CA VAL A 270 -1.19 8.24 23.49
C VAL A 270 -2.64 8.69 23.48
N VAL A 271 -3.11 9.22 22.37
CA VAL A 271 -4.54 9.40 22.15
C VAL A 271 -5.08 7.99 21.99
N VAL A 272 -5.34 7.34 23.12
CA VAL A 272 -6.23 6.19 23.15
C VAL A 272 -7.57 6.79 22.80
N ASN A 273 -7.92 6.76 21.51
CA ASN A 273 -9.28 7.05 21.12
C ASN A 273 -10.08 5.83 21.60
N GLU A 274 -10.61 5.92 22.83
CA GLU A 274 -11.55 4.96 23.42
C GLU A 274 -12.93 5.01 22.72
N LEU A 275 -12.99 5.41 21.45
CA LEU A 275 -14.14 5.15 20.60
C LEU A 275 -14.22 3.64 20.40
N ALA A 276 -14.93 3.00 21.33
CA ALA A 276 -15.31 1.60 21.32
C ALA A 276 -15.79 1.21 19.91
N GLY A 277 -14.98 0.42 19.20
CA GLY A 277 -15.31 0.01 17.84
C GLY A 277 -14.17 -0.48 16.95
N THR A 278 -12.91 -0.50 17.38
CA THR A 278 -11.81 -1.01 16.55
C THR A 278 -11.39 -2.42 16.96
N THR A 279 -11.99 -3.43 16.33
CA THR A 279 -11.46 -4.81 16.30
C THR A 279 -11.26 -5.15 14.82
N ARG A 280 -10.06 -5.47 14.31
CA ARG A 280 -9.29 -6.67 14.66
C ARG A 280 -7.92 -6.72 13.97
N ASP A 281 -7.23 -5.60 13.76
CA ASP A 281 -5.81 -5.66 13.39
C ASP A 281 -4.98 -5.72 14.67
N PRO A 282 -4.19 -6.77 14.92
CA PRO A 282 -3.30 -6.79 16.04
C PRO A 282 -2.17 -5.77 15.76
N VAL A 283 -2.23 -4.66 16.49
CA VAL A 283 -1.08 -3.90 17.01
C VAL A 283 -0.48 -2.80 16.12
N ASP A 284 -1.33 -1.95 15.54
CA ASP A 284 -0.91 -0.61 15.09
C ASP A 284 -1.19 0.40 16.22
N GLU A 285 -0.19 1.22 16.58
CA GLU A 285 -0.29 2.21 17.66
C GLU A 285 -0.43 3.62 17.10
N GLN A 286 -1.40 4.40 17.61
CA GLN A 286 -1.49 5.83 17.32
C GLN A 286 -0.71 6.60 18.38
N ILE A 287 0.31 7.33 17.95
CA ILE A 287 1.20 8.09 18.82
C ILE A 287 1.18 9.54 18.36
N GLU A 288 0.90 10.46 19.28
CA GLU A 288 1.15 11.88 19.05
C GLU A 288 2.67 12.10 19.12
N LEU A 289 3.25 12.69 18.07
CA LEU A 289 4.66 13.05 18.02
C LEU A 289 4.77 14.43 17.36
N GLY A 290 5.45 15.37 18.01
CA GLY A 290 5.56 16.77 17.57
C GLY A 290 4.19 17.44 17.36
N GLY A 291 3.18 17.07 18.15
CA GLY A 291 1.83 17.64 18.06
C GLY A 291 1.00 17.14 16.85
N LYS A 292 1.45 16.10 16.15
CA LYS A 292 0.68 15.40 15.11
C LYS A 292 0.52 13.94 15.48
N VAL A 293 -0.63 13.35 15.14
CA VAL A 293 -0.88 11.93 15.38
C VAL A 293 -0.33 11.11 14.21
N TRP A 294 0.45 10.08 14.53
CA TRP A 294 1.06 9.12 13.60
C TRP A 294 0.59 7.71 13.90
N ARG A 295 0.42 6.86 12.88
CA ARG A 295 0.11 5.43 13.05
C ARG A 295 1.36 4.61 12.84
N PHE A 296 1.90 4.03 13.90
CA PHE A 296 3.03 3.12 13.84
C PHE A 296 2.54 1.70 13.54
N VAL A 297 3.03 1.11 12.44
CA VAL A 297 2.61 -0.21 11.99
C VAL A 297 3.48 -1.33 12.60
N ASP A 298 2.86 -2.48 12.88
CA ASP A 298 3.51 -3.70 13.41
C ASP A 298 4.34 -3.48 14.72
N THR A 299 3.78 -2.72 15.68
CA THR A 299 4.47 -2.48 16.97
C THR A 299 4.49 -3.73 17.88
N ALA A 300 3.66 -4.74 17.60
CA ALA A 300 3.63 -6.03 18.32
C ALA A 300 4.97 -6.74 18.30
N GLY A 301 5.64 -6.74 17.13
CA GLY A 301 6.93 -7.38 16.93
C GLY A 301 8.05 -6.68 17.70
N ILE A 302 7.89 -5.37 17.97
CA ILE A 302 8.84 -4.54 18.69
C ILE A 302 8.70 -4.73 20.21
N ARG A 303 7.48 -4.90 20.75
CA ARG A 303 7.23 -5.14 22.19
C ARG A 303 7.49 -6.61 22.61
N ARG A 304 7.20 -7.60 21.76
CA ARG A 304 7.42 -9.04 22.09
C ARG A 304 8.88 -9.48 22.13
N ARG A 305 9.83 -8.64 21.69
CA ARG A 305 11.28 -8.96 21.64
C ARG A 305 12.01 -8.92 22.99
N VAL A 306 11.31 -8.71 24.11
CA VAL A 306 11.93 -8.79 25.45
C VAL A 306 12.29 -10.24 25.85
N HIS A 307 11.71 -11.27 25.22
CA HIS A 307 11.82 -12.65 25.77
C HIS A 307 12.27 -13.79 24.85
N LEU A 308 12.62 -13.58 23.58
CA LEU A 308 13.07 -14.68 22.71
C LEU A 308 14.36 -14.30 21.96
N GLN A 309 15.48 -14.78 22.50
CA GLN A 309 16.76 -14.81 21.80
C GLN A 309 16.92 -16.15 21.09
N GLN A 310 17.41 -16.07 19.84
CA GLN A 310 17.95 -17.12 18.97
C GLN A 310 16.96 -17.80 17.99
N GLY A 311 17.31 -17.69 16.70
CA GLY A 311 16.81 -18.57 15.62
C GLY A 311 15.80 -17.99 14.62
N ALA A 312 15.80 -16.70 14.29
CA ALA A 312 14.68 -16.10 13.54
C ALA A 312 15.04 -15.01 12.50
N ASP A 313 16.06 -15.21 11.66
CA ASP A 313 16.35 -14.24 10.58
C ASP A 313 15.29 -14.27 9.46
N PHE A 314 14.80 -15.46 9.08
CA PHE A 314 13.75 -15.61 8.06
C PHE A 314 12.38 -15.03 8.49
N TYR A 315 12.01 -15.18 9.76
CA TYR A 315 10.76 -14.59 10.28
C TYR A 315 10.87 -13.07 10.50
N ALA A 316 12.08 -12.52 10.61
CA ALA A 316 12.29 -11.08 10.71
C ALA A 316 12.10 -10.38 9.36
N SER A 317 12.51 -11.00 8.24
CA SER A 317 12.31 -10.42 6.90
C SER A 317 10.84 -10.40 6.48
N LEU A 318 10.09 -11.49 6.69
CA LEU A 318 8.66 -11.55 6.37
C LEU A 318 7.83 -10.50 7.14
N ARG A 319 8.16 -10.26 8.42
CA ARG A 319 7.52 -9.20 9.20
C ARG A 319 7.89 -7.80 8.71
N THR A 320 9.16 -7.60 8.33
CA THR A 320 9.61 -6.33 7.77
C THR A 320 8.87 -5.99 6.48
N GLN A 321 8.67 -6.98 5.60
CA GLN A 321 7.87 -6.83 4.39
C GLN A 321 6.41 -6.50 4.69
N ALA A 322 5.76 -7.25 5.59
CA ALA A 322 4.38 -6.99 5.99
C ALA A 322 4.19 -5.59 6.62
N ALA A 323 5.17 -5.11 7.40
CA ALA A 323 5.17 -3.75 7.94
C ALA A 323 5.31 -2.70 6.82
N LEU A 324 6.19 -2.93 5.85
CA LEU A 324 6.38 -2.02 4.71
C LEU A 324 5.18 -1.97 3.77
N GLU A 325 4.45 -3.07 3.58
CA GLU A 325 3.22 -3.10 2.78
C GLU A 325 2.15 -2.15 3.34
N LYS A 326 2.09 -2.02 4.67
CA LYS A 326 1.13 -1.16 5.38
C LYS A 326 1.63 0.28 5.58
N ALA A 327 2.94 0.51 5.57
CA ALA A 327 3.53 1.83 5.85
C ALA A 327 3.56 2.75 4.63
N GLU A 328 3.62 4.05 4.86
CA GLU A 328 3.89 5.06 3.81
C GLU A 328 5.34 5.51 3.86
N VAL A 329 5.88 5.62 5.09
CA VAL A 329 7.27 5.97 5.37
C VAL A 329 7.88 4.96 6.34
N ALA A 330 9.13 4.59 6.09
CA ALA A 330 9.94 3.78 6.97
C ALA A 330 11.02 4.62 7.65
N VAL A 331 11.07 4.55 8.97
CA VAL A 331 12.17 5.09 9.79
C VAL A 331 13.12 3.94 10.09
N VAL A 332 14.30 3.95 9.46
CA VAL A 332 15.33 2.95 9.72
C VAL A 332 16.26 3.45 10.83
N LEU A 333 16.29 2.73 11.95
CA LEU A 333 17.15 3.07 13.09
C LEU A 333 18.53 2.43 12.94
N LEU A 334 19.56 3.26 13.03
CA LEU A 334 20.97 2.89 13.03
C LEU A 334 21.57 3.17 14.42
N ASP A 335 22.35 2.23 14.95
CA ASP A 335 23.06 2.42 16.22
C ASP A 335 24.43 3.05 15.98
N VAL A 336 24.61 4.32 16.39
CA VAL A 336 25.86 5.06 16.10
C VAL A 336 27.08 4.59 16.89
N SER A 337 26.86 3.83 17.97
CA SER A 337 27.94 3.25 18.78
C SER A 337 28.61 2.06 18.09
N GLN A 338 28.01 1.54 17.01
CA GLN A 338 28.50 0.40 16.25
C GLN A 338 28.72 0.79 14.78
N PRO A 339 29.59 0.07 14.06
CA PRO A 339 29.70 0.19 12.61
C PRO A 339 28.37 -0.09 11.91
N ILE A 340 28.12 0.61 10.82
CA ILE A 340 27.05 0.26 9.87
C ILE A 340 27.33 -1.16 9.37
N SER A 341 26.32 -2.03 9.45
CA SER A 341 26.46 -3.43 9.07
C SER A 341 25.75 -3.72 7.75
N GLU A 342 26.12 -4.82 7.09
CA GLU A 342 25.41 -5.30 5.89
C GLU A 342 23.90 -5.47 6.12
N GLN A 343 23.48 -5.86 7.32
CA GLN A 343 22.06 -6.02 7.63
C GLN A 343 21.33 -4.67 7.73
N ASP A 344 22.02 -3.57 8.09
CA ASP A 344 21.43 -2.23 8.02
C ASP A 344 21.18 -1.83 6.57
N VAL A 345 22.17 -2.04 5.70
CA VAL A 345 22.07 -1.77 4.25
C VAL A 345 20.94 -2.59 3.62
N ARG A 346 20.87 -3.90 3.90
CA ARG A 346 19.77 -4.75 3.38
C ARG A 346 18.38 -4.31 3.83
N ILE A 347 18.24 -3.78 5.04
CA ILE A 347 16.95 -3.25 5.51
C ILE A 347 16.59 -2.00 4.72
N ILE A 348 17.55 -1.12 4.45
CA ILE A 348 17.36 0.08 3.64
C ILE A 348 16.98 -0.30 2.21
N ASP A 349 17.69 -1.24 1.59
CA ASP A 349 17.37 -1.73 0.24
C ASP A 349 15.94 -2.25 0.15
N LEU A 350 15.48 -2.99 1.16
CA LEU A 350 14.09 -3.48 1.21
C LEU A 350 13.07 -2.33 1.25
N VAL A 351 13.38 -1.21 1.93
CA VAL A 351 12.53 -0.01 1.90
C VAL A 351 12.46 0.55 0.48
N LEU A 352 13.61 0.66 -0.20
CA LEU A 352 13.68 1.18 -1.57
C LEU A 352 12.91 0.29 -2.55
N GLU A 353 13.08 -1.02 -2.47
CA GLU A 353 12.35 -2.01 -3.27
C GLU A 353 10.84 -1.94 -3.03
N SER A 354 10.42 -1.66 -1.80
CA SER A 354 9.00 -1.50 -1.46
C SER A 354 8.40 -0.16 -1.92
N GLY A 355 9.23 0.77 -2.44
CA GLY A 355 8.79 2.07 -2.94
C GLY A 355 8.27 3.02 -1.87
N ARG A 356 8.61 2.80 -0.58
CA ARG A 356 8.17 3.66 0.54
C ARG A 356 9.15 4.80 0.77
N ALA A 357 8.65 5.88 1.36
CA ALA A 357 9.51 6.98 1.80
C ALA A 357 10.48 6.48 2.90
N LEU A 358 11.67 7.09 2.97
CA LEU A 358 12.77 6.66 3.83
C LEU A 358 13.26 7.81 4.70
N VAL A 359 13.36 7.57 6.01
CA VAL A 359 14.04 8.44 6.97
C VAL A 359 15.09 7.63 7.72
N LEU A 360 16.31 8.15 7.81
CA LEU A 360 17.41 7.52 8.55
C LEU A 360 17.53 8.13 9.94
N ALA A 361 17.29 7.33 10.97
CA ALA A 361 17.37 7.75 12.36
C ALA A 361 18.64 7.19 13.03
N TYR A 362 19.63 8.05 13.25
CA TYR A 362 20.87 7.72 13.94
C TYR A 362 20.64 7.78 15.45
N ASN A 363 20.42 6.62 16.05
CA ASN A 363 20.05 6.45 17.44
C ASN A 363 21.25 6.19 18.35
N LYS A 364 21.07 6.42 19.66
CA LYS A 364 22.09 6.39 20.72
C LYS A 364 23.15 7.49 20.54
N TRP A 365 22.73 8.64 20.01
CA TRP A 365 23.61 9.79 19.81
C TRP A 365 24.26 10.31 21.10
N ASP A 366 23.69 9.99 22.26
CA ASP A 366 24.26 10.27 23.59
C ASP A 366 25.55 9.50 23.89
N LEU A 367 25.82 8.41 23.17
CA LEU A 367 27.03 7.59 23.33
C LEU A 367 28.15 7.96 22.36
N LEU A 368 27.93 8.94 21.47
CA LEU A 368 28.85 9.27 20.40
C LEU A 368 29.96 10.21 20.90
N ASP A 369 31.22 9.80 20.71
CA ASP A 369 32.41 10.63 20.91
C ASP A 369 32.94 11.20 19.57
N ASP A 370 33.88 12.14 19.63
CA ASP A 370 34.41 12.84 18.45
C ASP A 370 35.14 11.90 17.48
N ASP A 371 35.81 10.87 17.99
CA ASP A 371 36.52 9.92 17.14
C ASP A 371 35.54 9.02 16.41
N ARG A 372 34.59 8.40 17.12
CA ARG A 372 33.54 7.56 16.52
C ARG A 372 32.71 8.36 15.52
N ARG A 373 32.44 9.64 15.78
CA ARG A 373 31.74 10.52 14.82
C ARG A 373 32.48 10.60 13.49
N ARG A 374 33.80 10.76 13.47
CA ARG A 374 34.60 10.79 12.23
C ARG A 374 34.61 9.45 11.48
N TYR A 375 34.50 8.33 12.20
CA TYR A 375 34.34 7.01 11.56
C TYR A 375 32.94 6.87 10.97
N LEU A 376 31.90 7.25 11.72
CA LEU A 376 30.52 7.18 11.27
C LEU A 376 30.29 8.00 9.98
N GLU A 377 30.80 9.23 9.90
CA GLU A 377 30.64 10.04 8.67
C GLU A 377 31.25 9.35 7.44
N ARG A 378 32.40 8.68 7.61
CA ARG A 378 33.03 7.90 6.53
C ARG A 378 32.23 6.66 6.16
N GLU A 379 31.69 5.95 7.15
CA GLU A 379 30.81 4.79 6.91
C GLU A 379 29.54 5.22 6.17
N ILE A 380 28.95 6.37 6.53
CA ILE A 380 27.75 6.89 5.85
C ILE A 380 28.06 7.25 4.39
N ASP A 381 29.20 7.90 4.14
CA ASP A 381 29.62 8.26 2.79
C ASP A 381 29.98 7.04 1.93
N GLN A 382 30.48 5.96 2.52
CA GLN A 382 30.84 4.74 1.80
C GLN A 382 29.64 3.82 1.58
N ASP A 383 28.87 3.53 2.63
CA ASP A 383 27.86 2.47 2.61
C ASP A 383 26.47 3.00 2.26
N LEU A 384 26.17 4.28 2.58
CA LEU A 384 24.82 4.86 2.47
C LEU A 384 24.72 5.99 1.43
N HIS A 385 25.73 6.18 0.58
CA HIS A 385 25.73 7.23 -0.46
C HIS A 385 24.51 7.15 -1.38
N HIS A 386 24.11 5.95 -1.77
CA HIS A 386 22.96 5.68 -2.65
C HIS A 386 21.61 6.14 -2.06
N VAL A 387 21.56 6.40 -0.74
CA VAL A 387 20.41 6.98 -0.02
C VAL A 387 20.74 8.31 0.64
N ALA A 388 21.75 9.05 0.15
CA ALA A 388 22.11 10.37 0.67
C ALA A 388 20.96 11.40 0.64
N TRP A 389 19.97 11.18 -0.24
CA TRP A 389 18.74 11.97 -0.37
C TRP A 389 17.72 11.72 0.76
N ALA A 390 17.91 10.72 1.63
CA ALA A 390 17.00 10.45 2.74
C ALA A 390 17.32 11.36 3.94
N PRO A 391 16.32 11.99 4.57
CA PRO A 391 16.52 12.82 5.76
C PRO A 391 17.25 12.07 6.87
N ARG A 392 18.26 12.72 7.45
CA ARG A 392 19.06 12.18 8.55
C ARG A 392 18.65 12.84 9.86
N VAL A 393 18.22 12.04 10.84
CA VAL A 393 17.81 12.54 12.16
C VAL A 393 18.65 11.90 13.25
N ASN A 394 19.35 12.73 14.01
CA ASN A 394 20.21 12.28 15.11
C ASN A 394 19.44 12.32 16.43
N ILE A 395 19.18 11.15 17.00
CA ILE A 395 18.29 10.97 18.16
C ILE A 395 18.93 10.14 19.27
N SER A 396 18.35 10.23 20.47
CA SER A 396 18.59 9.25 21.54
C SER A 396 17.26 8.80 22.11
N ALA A 397 16.80 7.63 21.65
CA ALA A 397 15.55 7.02 22.09
C ALA A 397 15.49 6.76 23.60
N LYS A 398 16.64 6.56 24.26
CA LYS A 398 16.71 6.34 25.70
C LYS A 398 16.44 7.63 26.48
N THR A 399 16.99 8.75 26.02
CA THR A 399 16.89 10.04 26.72
C THR A 399 15.68 10.86 26.25
N GLY A 400 15.17 10.62 25.04
CA GLY A 400 14.15 11.45 24.39
C GLY A 400 14.75 12.58 23.55
N ARG A 401 16.08 12.71 23.50
CA ARG A 401 16.73 13.79 22.77
C ARG A 401 16.38 13.76 21.28
N HIS A 402 15.88 14.89 20.77
CA HIS A 402 15.59 15.17 19.37
C HIS A 402 14.51 14.28 18.73
N LEU A 403 13.65 13.64 19.52
CA LEU A 403 12.56 12.85 18.95
C LEU A 403 11.58 13.72 18.14
N GLU A 404 11.39 14.97 18.54
CA GLU A 404 10.58 15.96 17.84
C GLU A 404 11.09 16.25 16.42
N LYS A 405 12.39 16.06 16.15
CA LYS A 405 12.98 16.29 14.82
C LYS A 405 12.64 15.19 13.81
N LEU A 406 12.10 14.06 14.26
CA LEU A 406 11.59 13.04 13.35
C LEU A 406 10.37 13.57 12.57
N VAL A 407 9.57 14.45 13.15
CA VAL A 407 8.32 14.93 12.54
C VAL A 407 8.59 15.72 11.26
N PRO A 408 9.43 16.78 11.26
CA PRO A 408 9.79 17.47 10.02
C PRO A 408 10.37 16.53 8.96
N ALA A 409 11.24 15.59 9.35
CA ALA A 409 11.84 14.64 8.42
C ALA A 409 10.81 13.69 7.80
N LEU A 410 9.84 13.21 8.59
CA LEU A 410 8.73 12.39 8.10
C LEU A 410 7.84 13.17 7.14
N GLU A 411 7.53 14.42 7.47
CA GLU A 411 6.72 15.30 6.63
C GLU A 411 7.39 15.57 5.30
N THR A 412 8.65 16.02 5.30
CA THR A 412 9.42 16.25 4.07
C THR A 412 9.48 15.00 3.20
N ALA A 413 9.72 13.83 3.80
CA ALA A 413 9.76 12.56 3.08
C ALA A 413 8.41 12.20 2.45
N LEU A 414 7.31 12.41 3.19
CA LEU A 414 5.95 12.09 2.73
C LEU A 414 5.43 13.09 1.70
N GLU A 415 5.72 14.38 1.87
CA GLU A 415 5.39 15.43 0.89
C GLU A 415 6.12 15.14 -0.43
N SER A 416 7.41 14.86 -0.36
CA SER A 416 8.22 14.42 -1.51
C SER A 416 7.68 13.15 -2.17
N TRP A 417 7.22 12.19 -1.37
CA TRP A 417 6.60 10.96 -1.84
C TRP A 417 5.18 11.15 -2.36
N ASP A 418 4.56 12.31 -2.14
CA ASP A 418 3.25 12.67 -2.68
C ASP A 418 3.39 13.54 -3.95
N THR A 419 4.58 14.08 -4.23
CA THR A 419 4.85 15.04 -5.31
C THR A 419 4.48 14.50 -6.69
N ARG A 420 3.69 15.30 -7.42
CA ARG A 420 3.35 15.10 -8.82
C ARG A 420 3.86 16.26 -9.68
N ILE A 421 4.62 15.94 -10.71
CA ILE A 421 5.12 16.88 -11.72
C ILE A 421 4.19 16.81 -12.92
N ALA A 422 3.72 17.97 -13.40
CA ALA A 422 2.93 18.06 -14.61
C ALA A 422 3.70 17.50 -15.82
N THR A 423 3.00 16.77 -16.69
CA THR A 423 3.58 16.14 -17.89
C THR A 423 4.30 17.16 -18.78
N GLY A 424 3.75 18.37 -18.93
CA GLY A 424 4.38 19.49 -19.63
C GLY A 424 5.75 19.85 -19.08
N LYS A 425 5.81 20.15 -17.77
CA LYS A 425 7.06 20.50 -17.06
C LYS A 425 8.09 19.38 -17.12
N PHE A 426 7.66 18.13 -16.99
CA PHE A 426 8.56 17.00 -17.07
C PHE A 426 9.18 16.82 -18.46
N ASN A 427 8.40 17.00 -19.54
CA ASN A 427 8.93 16.93 -20.90
C ASN A 427 9.82 18.14 -21.25
N ALA A 428 9.52 19.33 -20.71
CA ALA A 428 10.41 20.49 -20.81
C ALA A 428 11.77 20.19 -20.15
N PHE A 429 11.75 19.67 -18.92
CA PHE A 429 12.94 19.21 -18.20
C PHE A 429 13.76 18.19 -19.02
N LEU A 430 13.13 17.14 -19.55
CA LEU A 430 13.83 16.13 -20.34
C LEU A 430 14.45 16.72 -21.62
N THR A 431 13.78 17.68 -22.25
CA THR A 431 14.25 18.34 -23.46
C THR A 431 15.50 19.15 -23.18
N GLU A 432 15.48 20.01 -22.16
CA GLU A 432 16.62 20.83 -21.77
C GLU A 432 17.80 19.96 -21.31
N LEU A 433 17.51 18.95 -20.49
CA LEU A 433 18.52 18.00 -20.01
C LEU A 433 19.23 17.27 -21.17
N THR A 434 18.48 16.83 -22.18
CA THR A 434 19.05 16.14 -23.35
C THR A 434 19.85 17.08 -24.25
N GLN A 435 19.51 18.38 -24.27
CA GLN A 435 20.25 19.39 -25.02
C GLN A 435 21.59 19.73 -24.37
N GLU A 436 21.62 19.89 -23.04
CA GLU A 436 22.84 20.14 -22.27
C GLU A 436 23.76 18.93 -22.24
N HIS A 437 23.18 17.77 -21.94
CA HIS A 437 23.91 16.51 -21.77
C HIS A 437 23.28 15.41 -22.62
N PRO A 438 23.61 15.34 -23.93
CA PRO A 438 23.09 14.29 -24.80
C PRO A 438 23.54 12.88 -24.35
N HIS A 439 22.66 11.89 -24.52
CA HIS A 439 22.99 10.49 -24.23
C HIS A 439 24.17 10.00 -25.10
N PRO A 440 25.13 9.22 -24.58
CA PRO A 440 26.29 8.76 -25.34
C PRO A 440 25.87 7.82 -26.49
N VAL A 441 26.64 7.81 -27.58
CA VAL A 441 26.35 6.94 -28.72
C VAL A 441 27.05 5.60 -28.53
N ARG A 442 26.31 4.55 -28.14
CA ARG A 442 26.79 3.16 -28.12
C ARG A 442 26.06 2.35 -29.18
N GLY A 443 26.79 1.66 -30.07
CA GLY A 443 26.18 0.82 -31.11
C GLY A 443 25.66 1.55 -32.36
N GLY A 444 26.13 2.78 -32.63
CA GLY A 444 25.92 3.48 -33.90
C GLY A 444 24.61 4.26 -34.06
N LYS A 445 23.62 4.08 -33.18
CA LYS A 445 22.43 4.94 -33.09
C LYS A 445 22.25 5.46 -31.67
N GLN A 446 22.10 6.77 -31.55
CA GLN A 446 21.82 7.42 -30.26
C GLN A 446 20.35 7.15 -29.86
N PRO A 447 20.09 6.56 -28.69
CA PRO A 447 18.74 6.49 -28.14
C PRO A 447 18.21 7.90 -27.91
N ARG A 448 16.94 8.14 -28.28
CA ARG A 448 16.27 9.41 -28.04
C ARG A 448 15.09 9.20 -27.10
N ILE A 449 14.92 10.13 -26.17
CA ILE A 449 13.71 10.23 -25.35
C ILE A 449 12.65 10.91 -26.23
N LEU A 450 11.55 10.20 -26.47
CA LEU A 450 10.43 10.66 -27.29
C LEU A 450 9.43 11.45 -26.44
N PHE A 451 9.15 10.91 -25.26
CA PHE A 451 8.17 11.45 -24.33
C PHE A 451 8.45 10.88 -22.93
N GLY A 452 8.13 11.66 -21.90
CA GLY A 452 8.15 11.20 -20.53
C GLY A 452 6.85 11.54 -19.81
N THR A 453 6.45 10.70 -18.86
CA THR A 453 5.34 11.01 -17.97
C THR A 453 5.58 10.46 -16.57
N GLN A 454 4.94 11.05 -15.57
CA GLN A 454 4.89 10.49 -14.22
C GLN A 454 3.63 9.61 -14.10
N ALA A 455 3.83 8.29 -14.11
CA ALA A 455 2.77 7.30 -14.05
C ALA A 455 2.21 7.08 -12.63
N ALA A 456 3.02 7.33 -11.60
CA ALA A 456 2.59 7.29 -10.21
C ALA A 456 3.34 8.32 -9.35
N SER A 457 2.72 8.81 -8.29
CA SER A 457 3.36 9.67 -7.30
C SER A 457 3.88 8.91 -6.09
N ARG A 458 3.42 7.69 -5.81
CA ARG A 458 3.63 6.97 -4.55
C ARG A 458 4.22 5.56 -4.74
N PRO A 459 5.53 5.42 -5.00
CA PRO A 459 6.52 6.49 -5.12
C PRO A 459 6.50 7.20 -6.48
N PRO A 460 7.18 8.35 -6.61
CA PRO A 460 7.35 9.06 -7.87
C PRO A 460 7.96 8.14 -8.94
N THR A 461 7.12 7.70 -9.87
CA THR A 461 7.44 6.73 -10.90
C THR A 461 7.30 7.38 -12.26
N PHE A 462 8.44 7.57 -12.93
CA PHE A 462 8.54 8.18 -14.24
C PHE A 462 8.71 7.11 -15.30
N VAL A 463 7.95 7.22 -16.38
CA VAL A 463 8.04 6.34 -17.54
C VAL A 463 8.58 7.15 -18.71
N LEU A 464 9.71 6.71 -19.26
CA LEU A 464 10.36 7.29 -20.42
C LEU A 464 10.08 6.42 -21.65
N PHE A 465 9.43 7.00 -22.66
CA PHE A 465 9.29 6.39 -23.97
C PHE A 465 10.51 6.74 -24.80
N THR A 466 11.26 5.73 -25.25
CA THR A 466 12.56 5.94 -25.91
C THR A 466 12.66 5.12 -27.19
N THR A 467 13.51 5.55 -28.13
CA THR A 467 13.79 4.76 -29.36
C THR A 467 14.78 3.61 -29.13
N GLY A 468 15.33 3.49 -27.93
CA GLY A 468 16.38 2.54 -27.57
C GLY A 468 16.67 2.58 -26.07
N PHE A 469 17.44 1.63 -25.58
CA PHE A 469 17.78 1.56 -24.16
C PHE A 469 18.71 2.70 -23.74
N LEU A 470 18.40 3.42 -22.66
CA LEU A 470 19.32 4.38 -22.05
C LEU A 470 20.27 3.66 -21.10
N ASP A 471 21.56 4.02 -21.16
CA ASP A 471 22.59 3.50 -20.27
C ASP A 471 22.18 3.69 -18.79
N PRO A 472 22.47 2.73 -17.89
CA PRO A 472 22.17 2.86 -16.47
C PRO A 472 22.72 4.14 -15.83
N GLY A 473 23.92 4.57 -16.22
CA GLY A 473 24.52 5.82 -15.74
C GLY A 473 23.72 7.06 -16.14
N TYR A 474 23.22 7.11 -17.37
CA TYR A 474 22.38 8.22 -17.83
C TYR A 474 21.03 8.24 -17.09
N ARG A 475 20.46 7.08 -16.76
CA ARG A 475 19.25 7.01 -15.93
C ARG A 475 19.49 7.52 -14.51
N ARG A 476 20.62 7.16 -13.89
CA ARG A 476 21.04 7.73 -12.60
C ARG A 476 21.22 9.25 -12.68
N PHE A 477 21.78 9.74 -13.78
CA PHE A 477 21.92 11.16 -14.04
C PHE A 477 20.56 11.88 -14.13
N ILE A 478 19.59 11.35 -14.89
CA ILE A 478 18.22 11.89 -14.92
C ILE A 478 17.61 11.92 -13.51
N GLN A 479 17.77 10.83 -12.75
CA GLN A 479 17.27 10.74 -11.38
C GLN A 479 17.92 11.80 -10.47
N ARG A 480 19.24 12.00 -10.57
CA ARG A 480 19.97 13.02 -9.82
C ARG A 480 19.46 14.43 -10.15
N ARG A 481 19.29 14.75 -11.44
CA ARG A 481 18.79 16.06 -11.89
C ARG A 481 17.33 16.30 -11.52
N LEU A 482 16.49 15.26 -11.52
CA LEU A 482 15.14 15.33 -10.96
C LEU A 482 15.17 15.73 -9.48
N ARG A 483 16.11 15.16 -8.70
CA ARG A 483 16.25 15.51 -7.28
C ARG A 483 16.72 16.94 -7.06
N GLU A 484 17.68 17.39 -7.84
CA GLU A 484 18.23 18.75 -7.72
C GLU A 484 17.19 19.83 -8.03
N ILE A 485 16.29 19.59 -9.00
CA ILE A 485 15.31 20.60 -9.46
C ILE A 485 13.99 20.52 -8.69
N TYR A 486 13.46 19.31 -8.52
CA TYR A 486 12.12 19.11 -7.96
C TYR A 486 12.15 18.57 -6.52
N GLY A 487 13.34 18.33 -5.95
CA GLY A 487 13.50 17.86 -4.59
C GLY A 487 13.42 16.33 -4.48
N PHE A 488 12.33 15.80 -3.90
CA PHE A 488 12.20 14.38 -3.54
C PHE A 488 13.07 13.92 -2.36
N GLU A 489 13.41 14.82 -1.44
CA GLU A 489 14.10 14.44 -0.21
C GLU A 489 13.24 13.42 0.56
N GLY A 490 13.81 12.26 0.90
CA GLY A 490 13.10 11.19 1.60
C GLY A 490 12.18 10.32 0.76
N SER A 491 12.06 10.56 -0.56
CA SER A 491 11.34 9.67 -1.46
C SER A 491 12.29 8.94 -2.43
N PRO A 492 12.14 7.62 -2.65
CA PRO A 492 12.75 6.98 -3.82
C PRO A 492 12.13 7.53 -5.10
N ILE A 493 12.91 7.55 -6.18
CA ILE A 493 12.44 7.88 -7.53
C ILE A 493 12.62 6.64 -8.38
N VAL A 494 11.57 6.22 -9.08
CA VAL A 494 11.61 5.08 -10.00
C VAL A 494 11.58 5.61 -11.43
N ILE A 495 12.55 5.20 -12.25
CA ILE A 495 12.57 5.52 -13.69
C ILE A 495 12.48 4.22 -14.49
N ASN A 496 11.32 4.04 -15.12
CA ASN A 496 11.05 2.96 -16.04
C ASN A 496 11.23 3.43 -17.49
N MET A 497 11.65 2.51 -18.36
CA MET A 497 11.79 2.80 -19.78
C MET A 497 10.89 1.87 -20.58
N ARG A 498 10.29 2.43 -21.63
CA ARG A 498 9.54 1.69 -22.64
C ARG A 498 10.18 1.98 -24.00
N VAL A 499 10.87 0.99 -24.53
CA VAL A 499 11.58 1.09 -25.81
C VAL A 499 10.58 0.88 -26.94
N ARG A 500 10.58 1.79 -27.92
CA ARG A 500 9.60 1.85 -29.00
C ARG A 500 10.27 1.69 -30.36
N GLU A 501 9.74 0.75 -31.15
CA GLU A 501 10.06 0.62 -32.56
C GLU A 501 9.10 1.47 -33.40
N ARG A 502 9.62 2.09 -34.46
CA ARG A 502 8.78 2.82 -35.42
C ARG A 502 7.93 1.81 -36.17
N ARG A 503 6.63 2.10 -36.33
CA ARG A 503 5.74 1.30 -37.18
C ARG A 503 6.34 1.22 -38.59
N GLN A 504 6.48 0.00 -39.10
CA GLN A 504 6.80 -0.20 -40.52
C GLN A 504 5.55 0.20 -41.32
N ARG A 505 5.72 1.17 -42.22
CA ARG A 505 4.64 1.66 -43.09
C ARG A 505 4.26 0.66 -44.15
#